data_AF-A0A419WH10-F1
#
_entry.id   AF-A0A419WH10-F1
#
_cell.length_a   1.000
_cell.length_b   1.000
_cell.length_c   1.000
_cell.angle_alpha   90.00
_cell.angle_beta   90.00
_cell.angle_gamma   90.00
#
_symmetry.space_group_name_H-M   'P 1'
#
loop_
_entity.id
_entity.type
_entity.pdbx_description
1 polymer ?
#
loop_
_entity_poly.entity_id
_entity_poly.type
_entity_poly.pdbx_seq_one_letter_code
_entity_poly.pdbx_strand_id
1 'polypeptide(L)' 'MPPERSVLIGRRTVIETGNSQGVTIPQEVLADMDLKVGHEVTLVYDRENERVAVERAPESGGVF' A
#
# COMPACT_ATOMS: atom_id res chain seq x y z
N MET A 1 -5.77 16.41 -7.59
CA MET A 1 -4.49 16.75 -6.90
C MET A 1 -4.15 15.56 -6.00
N PRO A 2 -2.88 15.14 -5.84
CA PRO A 2 -2.57 14.28 -4.70
C PRO A 2 -3.02 14.99 -3.42
N PRO A 3 -3.53 14.30 -2.39
CA PRO A 3 -3.69 14.93 -1.09
C PRO A 3 -2.34 15.54 -0.70
N GLU A 4 -2.35 16.67 0.02
CA GLU A 4 -1.17 17.52 0.31
C GLU A 4 -0.02 16.81 1.05
N ARG A 5 -0.10 15.49 1.24
CA ARG A 5 0.85 14.61 1.92
C ARG A 5 1.29 13.37 1.10
N SER A 6 0.99 13.26 -0.19
CA SER A 6 1.46 12.11 -1.01
C SER A 6 2.77 12.42 -1.73
N VAL A 7 3.77 11.54 -1.56
CA VAL A 7 5.03 11.57 -2.31
C VAL A 7 5.01 10.45 -3.35
N LEU A 8 5.39 10.74 -4.60
CA LEU A 8 5.59 9.71 -5.62
C LEU A 8 6.86 8.94 -5.27
N ILE A 9 6.73 7.68 -4.87
CA ILE A 9 7.88 6.85 -4.47
C ILE A 9 8.50 6.09 -5.66
N GLY A 10 7.83 6.11 -6.82
CA GLY A 10 8.34 5.56 -8.07
C GLY A 10 7.25 4.92 -8.93
N ARG A 11 7.64 4.42 -10.11
CA ARG A 11 6.78 3.62 -10.99
C ARG A 11 7.19 2.15 -10.89
N ARG A 12 6.21 1.25 -10.82
CA ARG A 12 6.39 -0.21 -10.79
C ARG A 12 5.46 -0.86 -11.81
N THR A 13 5.80 -2.07 -12.22
CA THR A 13 4.98 -2.88 -13.12
C THR A 13 4.14 -3.83 -12.30
N VAL A 14 2.90 -4.07 -12.72
CA VAL A 14 2.08 -5.14 -12.16
C VAL A 14 2.69 -6.48 -12.55
N ILE A 15 2.89 -7.35 -11.57
CA ILE A 15 3.46 -8.68 -11.76
C ILE A 15 2.44 -9.76 -11.40
N GLU A 16 2.61 -10.93 -12.00
CA GLU A 16 1.88 -12.12 -11.60
C GLU A 16 2.53 -12.73 -10.35
N THR A 17 1.71 -13.11 -9.37
CA THR A 17 2.12 -13.81 -8.15
C THR A 17 1.16 -14.97 -7.92
N GLY A 18 1.54 -16.16 -8.40
CA GLY A 18 0.65 -17.32 -8.40
C GLY A 18 -0.60 -17.06 -9.24
N ASN A 19 -1.78 -17.13 -8.60
CA ASN A 19 -3.07 -16.84 -9.23
C ASN A 19 -3.56 -15.41 -8.97
N SER A 20 -2.66 -14.48 -8.63
CA SER A 20 -2.99 -13.10 -8.27
C SER A 20 -2.10 -12.11 -9.00
N GLN A 21 -2.56 -10.86 -9.07
CA GLN A 21 -1.78 -9.73 -9.56
C GLN A 21 -1.24 -8.96 -8.36
N GLY A 22 0.00 -8.48 -8.45
CA GLY A 22 0.68 -7.78 -7.37
C GLY A 22 1.56 -6.64 -7.87
N VAL A 23 2.01 -5.81 -6.94
CA VAL A 23 3.04 -4.79 -7.15
C VAL A 23 4.10 -4.92 -6.07
N THR A 24 5.35 -4.62 -6.39
CA THR A 24 6.42 -4.63 -5.41
C THR A 24 6.49 -3.29 -4.69
N ILE A 25 6.45 -3.33 -3.36
CA ILE A 25 6.68 -2.16 -2.50
C ILE A 25 8.17 -2.15 -2.14
N PRO A 26 8.92 -1.07 -2.44
CA PRO A 26 10.33 -0.97 -2.08
C PRO A 26 10.54 -1.02 -0.57
N GLN A 27 11.71 -1.53 -0.14
CA GLN A 27 11.99 -1.73 1.28
C GLN A 27 12.03 -0.40 2.05
N GLU A 28 12.52 0.66 1.42
CA GLU A 28 12.54 2.01 1.97
C GLU A 28 11.12 2.53 2.29
N VAL A 29 10.13 2.20 1.46
CA VAL A 29 8.72 2.59 1.68
C VAL A 29 8.14 1.83 2.86
N LEU A 30 8.42 0.53 2.95
CA LEU A 30 7.97 -0.27 4.08
C LEU A 30 8.57 0.25 5.39
N ALA A 31 9.85 0.65 5.38
CA ALA A 31 10.50 1.25 6.54
C ALA A 31 9.86 2.60 6.93
N ASP A 32 9.60 3.48 5.97
CA ASP A 32 8.95 4.78 6.20
C ASP A 32 7.52 4.63 6.75
N MET A 33 6.81 3.56 6.35
CA MET A 33 5.47 3.24 6.83
C MET A 33 5.46 2.40 8.12
N ASP A 34 6.62 2.02 8.66
CA ASP A 34 6.76 1.05 9.76
C ASP A 34 5.98 -0.25 9.51
N LEU A 35 6.09 -0.76 8.28
CA LEU A 35 5.51 -2.02 7.83
C LEU A 35 6.58 -3.10 7.72
N LYS A 36 6.20 -4.33 8.05
CA LYS A 36 7.03 -5.52 7.91
C LYS A 36 6.29 -6.58 7.12
N VAL A 37 7.02 -7.56 6.60
CA VAL A 37 6.41 -8.74 5.96
C VAL A 37 5.46 -9.40 6.96
N GLY A 38 4.23 -9.65 6.52
CA GLY A 38 3.16 -10.21 7.36
C GLY A 38 2.24 -9.17 8.01
N HIS A 39 2.56 -7.88 7.96
CA HIS A 39 1.61 -6.84 8.37
C HIS A 39 0.47 -6.69 7.36
N GLU A 40 -0.72 -6.40 7.87
CA GLU A 40 -1.89 -6.07 7.05
C GLU A 40 -1.85 -4.60 6.60
N VAL A 41 -2.36 -4.37 5.39
CA VAL A 41 -2.51 -3.04 4.80
C VAL A 41 -3.90 -2.90 4.21
N THR A 42 -4.41 -1.68 4.16
CA THR A 42 -5.64 -1.34 3.46
C THR A 42 -5.30 -0.75 2.09
N LEU A 43 -5.97 -1.23 1.04
CA LEU A 43 -5.85 -0.67 -0.31
C LEU A 43 -7.10 0.18 -0.60
N VAL A 44 -6.90 1.45 -0.90
CA VAL A 44 -7.98 2.39 -1.21
C VAL A 44 -7.89 2.78 -2.67
N TYR A 45 -8.95 2.52 -3.45
CA TYR A 45 -9.05 2.97 -4.83
C TYR A 45 -9.85 4.28 -4.92
N ASP A 46 -9.14 5.38 -5.20
CA ASP A 46 -9.74 6.65 -5.56
C ASP A 46 -10.12 6.59 -7.05
N ARG A 47 -11.42 6.46 -7.30
CA ARG A 47 -11.99 6.34 -8.65
C ARG A 47 -11.95 7.66 -9.42
N GLU A 48 -12.02 8.80 -8.76
CA GLU A 48 -12.05 10.10 -9.44
C GLU A 48 -10.67 10.45 -10.01
N ASN A 49 -9.61 10.06 -9.30
CA ASN A 49 -8.23 10.32 -9.72
C ASN A 49 -7.53 9.07 -10.30
N GLU A 50 -8.23 7.94 -10.41
CA GLU A 50 -7.71 6.64 -10.89
C GLU A 50 -6.41 6.21 -10.16
N ARG A 51 -6.46 6.25 -8.82
CA ARG A 51 -5.28 5.99 -7.96
C ARG A 51 -5.56 4.91 -6.94
N VAL A 52 -4.55 4.09 -6.66
CA VAL A 52 -4.54 3.18 -5.51
C VAL A 52 -3.60 3.74 -4.46
N ALA A 53 -4.10 3.93 -3.25
CA ALA A 53 -3.31 4.24 -2.06
C ALA A 53 -3.15 2.99 -1.19
N VAL A 54 -1.98 2.85 -0.57
CA VAL A 54 -1.70 1.80 0.42
C VAL A 54 -1.61 2.48 1.77
N GLU A 55 -2.41 2.01 2.71
CA GLU A 55 -2.49 2.55 4.06
C GLU A 55 -2.18 1.44 5.08
N ARG A 56 -1.62 1.79 6.23
CA ARG A 56 -1.47 0.84 7.33
C ARG A 56 -2.87 0.42 7.78
N ALA A 57 -3.12 -0.90 7.88
CA ALA A 57 -4.39 -1.36 8.42
C ALA A 57 -4.52 -0.85 9.87
N PRO A 58 -5.72 -0.41 10.31
CA PRO A 58 -5.94 -0.10 11.71
C PRO A 58 -5.57 -1.34 12.53
N GLU A 59 -4.93 -1.14 13.69
CA GLU A 59 -4.69 -2.26 14.60
C GLU A 59 -6.04 -2.89 14.91
N SER A 60 -6.21 -4.15 14.51
CA SER A 60 -7.36 -4.94 14.93
C SER A 60 -7.26 -5.03 16.44
N GLY A 61 -7.99 -4.14 17.15
CA GLY A 61 -8.17 -4.20 18.58
C GLY A 61 -8.89 -5.50 18.90
N GLY A 62 -8.14 -6.58 18.99
CA GLY A 62 -8.60 -7.87 19.46
C GLY A 62 -9.02 -7.71 20.91
N VAL A 63 -10.32 -7.50 21.12
CA VAL A 63 -10.93 -7.80 22.41
C VAL A 63 -10.97 -9.32 22.48
N PHE A 64 -9.99 -9.90 23.18
CA PHE A 64 -10.02 -11.29 23.61
C PHE A 64 -11.16 -11.50 24.60
#